data_AF-A0A934HV07-F1
#
_entry.id   AF-A0A934HV07-F1
#
_cell.length_a   1.000
_cell.length_b   1.000
_cell.length_c   1.000
_cell.angle_alpha   90.00
_cell.angle_beta   90.00
_cell.angle_gamma   90.00
#
_symmetry.space_group_name_H-M   'P 1'
#
loop_
_entity.id
_entity.type
_entity.pdbx_description
1 polymer ?
#
loop_
_entity_poly.entity_id
_entity_poly.type
_entity_poly.pdbx_seq_one_letter_code
_entity_poly.pdbx_strand_id
1 'polypeptide(L)'
;RTLASAPIEVVGAEVAISGPETVTTGAAFDVSWSSSIHNRDYVTIVPAGTKEGDYGAYIRVGEKTEGRLTAPAETGLYELRYVLNEGRRTLASAPIEVVGAEVGISGPETV
;
A
#
# COMPACT_ATOMS: atom_id res chain seq x y z
N ARG A 1 2.80 8.59 24.89
CA ARG A 1 2.10 8.68 23.59
C ARG A 1 2.62 7.54 22.74
N THR A 2 1.86 6.46 22.64
CA THR A 2 2.31 5.16 22.13
C THR A 2 2.29 5.22 20.60
N LEU A 3 3.46 5.14 19.96
CA LEU A 3 3.54 4.71 18.57
C LEU A 3 3.35 3.19 18.61
N ALA A 4 2.25 2.71 18.06
CA ALA A 4 1.97 1.28 17.96
C ALA A 4 2.87 0.70 16.87
N SER A 5 4.03 0.18 17.25
CA SER A 5 4.87 -0.59 16.34
C SER A 5 4.16 -1.92 16.07
N ALA A 6 3.49 -2.03 14.93
CA ALA A 6 2.96 -3.31 14.48
C ALA A 6 4.16 -4.24 14.19
N PRO A 7 4.17 -5.49 14.70
CA PRO A 7 5.20 -6.45 14.35
C PRO A 7 5.07 -6.76 12.85
N ILE A 8 6.03 -6.28 12.06
CA ILE A 8 6.16 -6.67 10.65
C ILE A 8 6.58 -8.14 10.66
N GLU A 9 5.64 -9.05 10.36
CA GLU A 9 5.98 -10.44 10.09
C GLU A 9 6.66 -10.51 8.71
N VAL A 10 7.98 -10.31 8.70
CA VAL A 10 8.80 -10.45 7.49
C VAL A 10 8.92 -11.94 7.19
N VAL A 11 7.97 -12.49 6.44
CA VAL A 11 8.09 -13.84 5.88
C VAL A 11 9.14 -13.81 4.78
N GLY A 12 10.41 -13.96 5.14
CA GLY A 12 11.54 -14.38 4.28
C GLY A 12 11.55 -13.82 2.84
N ALA A 13 11.24 -12.55 2.66
CA ALA A 13 11.12 -11.93 1.35
C ALA A 13 12.48 -11.39 0.89
N GLU A 14 12.99 -11.85 -0.25
CA GLU A 14 14.16 -11.26 -0.90
C GLU A 14 13.93 -9.78 -1.32
N VAL A 15 12.66 -9.36 -1.34
CA VAL A 15 12.22 -8.00 -1.64
C VAL A 15 11.55 -7.40 -0.40
N ALA A 16 11.86 -6.14 -0.09
CA ALA A 16 11.12 -5.34 0.88
C ALA A 16 10.25 -4.32 0.14
N ILE A 17 9.08 -3.99 0.69
CA ILE A 17 8.18 -2.94 0.20
C ILE A 17 7.87 -1.97 1.33
N SER A 18 7.77 -0.68 1.01
CA SER A 18 7.49 0.38 1.98
C SER A 18 6.61 1.47 1.36
N GLY A 19 5.77 2.08 2.19
CA GLY A 19 4.91 3.20 1.84
C GLY A 19 4.51 3.95 3.11
N PRO A 20 3.69 5.00 3.01
CA PRO A 20 3.15 5.68 4.17
C PRO A 20 2.28 4.74 5.02
N GLU A 21 2.26 4.97 6.33
CA GLU A 21 1.41 4.22 7.27
C GLU A 21 -0.08 4.53 7.07
N THR A 22 -0.39 5.75 6.64
CA THR A 22 -1.77 6.24 6.44
C THR A 22 -1.86 7.11 5.20
N VAL A 23 -2.95 6.96 4.43
CA VAL A 23 -3.28 7.78 3.26
C VAL A 23 -4.75 8.17 3.25
N THR A 24 -5.06 9.32 2.65
CA THR A 24 -6.45 9.73 2.44
C THR A 24 -7.05 9.02 1.22
N THR A 25 -8.33 8.67 1.27
CA THR A 25 -9.10 8.12 0.14
C THR A 25 -8.86 8.92 -1.15
N GLY A 26 -8.54 8.23 -2.25
CA GLY A 26 -8.28 8.85 -3.55
C GLY A 26 -6.98 9.65 -3.68
N ALA A 27 -6.19 9.82 -2.60
CA ALA A 27 -4.92 10.50 -2.67
C ALA A 27 -3.88 9.65 -3.41
N ALA A 28 -3.01 10.31 -4.19
CA ALA A 28 -1.84 9.65 -4.73
C ALA A 28 -0.72 9.63 -3.67
N PHE A 29 -0.02 8.51 -3.55
CA PHE A 29 1.06 8.33 -2.59
C PHE A 29 2.20 7.53 -3.19
N ASP A 30 3.41 7.78 -2.68
CA ASP A 30 4.62 7.12 -3.16
C ASP A 30 4.84 5.80 -2.40
N VAL A 31 5.30 4.79 -3.13
CA VAL A 31 5.62 3.45 -2.65
C VAL A 31 6.98 3.07 -3.20
N SER A 32 7.80 2.41 -2.38
CA SER A 32 9.15 1.97 -2.74
C SER A 32 9.36 0.50 -2.43
N TRP A 33 10.31 -0.12 -3.13
CA TRP A 33 10.69 -1.51 -2.94
C TRP A 33 12.19 -1.71 -3.16
N SER A 34 12.77 -2.72 -2.51
CA SER A 34 14.23 -2.88 -2.44
C SER A 34 14.88 -3.31 -3.76
N SER A 35 14.17 -4.06 -4.61
CA SER A 35 14.70 -4.54 -5.89
C SER A 35 13.60 -4.90 -6.89
N SER A 36 13.87 -4.71 -8.19
CA SER A 36 13.02 -5.19 -9.28
C SER A 36 13.45 -6.60 -9.70
N ILE A 37 12.61 -7.62 -9.47
CA ILE A 37 12.92 -9.01 -9.86
C ILE A 37 12.67 -9.21 -11.35
N HIS A 38 11.50 -8.83 -11.84
CA HIS A 38 11.17 -8.89 -13.26
C HIS A 38 10.38 -7.65 -13.70
N ASN A 39 10.62 -7.17 -14.92
CA ASN A 39 10.03 -5.92 -15.42
C ASN A 39 8.49 -5.95 -15.50
N ARG A 40 7.92 -7.15 -15.60
CA ARG A 40 6.45 -7.35 -15.62
C ARG A 40 5.86 -7.48 -14.22
N ASP A 41 6.64 -7.59 -13.16
CA ASP A 41 6.10 -7.64 -11.80
C ASP A 41 5.34 -6.35 -11.48
N TYR A 42 4.54 -6.40 -10.43
CA TYR A 42 3.68 -5.28 -10.09
C TYR A 42 3.56 -5.08 -8.60
N VAL A 43 3.32 -3.82 -8.24
CA VAL A 43 2.98 -3.41 -6.88
C VAL A 43 1.51 -3.02 -6.87
N THR A 44 0.74 -3.56 -5.92
CA THR A 44 -0.70 -3.32 -5.78
C THR A 44 -1.07 -2.94 -4.37
N ILE A 45 -2.19 -2.24 -4.22
CA ILE A 45 -2.89 -2.05 -2.95
C ILE A 45 -4.20 -2.84 -2.95
N VAL A 46 -4.47 -3.59 -1.87
CA VAL A 46 -5.69 -4.42 -1.71
C VAL A 46 -6.17 -4.39 -0.26
N PRO A 47 -7.48 -4.61 0.02
CA PRO A 47 -7.96 -4.73 1.40
C PRO A 47 -7.17 -5.79 2.18
N ALA A 48 -6.95 -5.54 3.48
CA ALA A 48 -6.23 -6.49 4.33
C ALA A 48 -6.93 -7.86 4.35
N GLY A 49 -6.14 -8.94 4.27
CA GLY A 49 -6.68 -10.31 4.20
C GLY A 49 -7.27 -10.74 2.85
N THR A 50 -7.14 -9.91 1.80
CA THR A 50 -7.49 -10.29 0.42
C THR A 50 -6.72 -11.56 0.00
N LYS A 51 -7.33 -12.49 -0.74
CA LYS A 51 -6.65 -13.72 -1.16
C LYS A 51 -5.43 -13.41 -2.04
N GLU A 52 -4.43 -14.28 -2.00
CA GLU A 52 -3.28 -14.15 -2.89
C GLU A 52 -3.73 -14.28 -4.36
N GLY A 53 -3.12 -13.48 -5.25
CA GLY A 53 -3.42 -13.46 -6.67
C GLY A 53 -4.58 -12.55 -7.09
N ASP A 54 -5.36 -12.05 -6.13
CA ASP A 54 -6.28 -10.92 -6.34
C ASP A 54 -5.50 -9.60 -6.34
N TYR A 55 -5.98 -8.63 -7.11
CA TYR A 55 -5.31 -7.35 -7.31
C TYR A 55 -6.32 -6.20 -7.26
N GLY A 56 -5.84 -5.05 -6.79
CA GLY A 56 -6.57 -3.79 -6.81
C GLY A 56 -5.92 -2.82 -7.79
N ALA A 57 -5.83 -1.55 -7.41
CA ALA A 57 -5.01 -0.59 -8.15
C ALA A 57 -3.54 -1.03 -8.10
N TYR A 58 -2.89 -1.08 -9.27
CA TYR A 58 -1.52 -1.55 -9.39
C TYR A 58 -0.68 -0.68 -10.34
N ILE A 59 0.63 -0.75 -10.16
CA ILE A 59 1.64 -0.23 -11.06
C ILE A 59 2.62 -1.33 -11.45
N ARG A 60 3.15 -1.24 -12.67
CA ARG A 60 4.23 -2.14 -13.11
C ARG A 60 5.54 -1.68 -12.48
N VAL A 61 6.30 -2.65 -11.98
CA VAL A 61 7.63 -2.44 -11.42
C VAL A 61 8.61 -1.96 -12.49
N GLY A 62 8.64 -2.61 -13.66
CA GLY A 62 9.62 -2.29 -14.70
C GLY A 62 11.04 -2.45 -14.16
N GLU A 63 11.88 -1.46 -14.41
CA GLU A 63 13.26 -1.37 -13.88
C GLU A 63 13.35 -0.40 -12.68
N LYS A 64 12.19 -0.01 -12.11
CA LYS A 64 12.13 0.97 -11.02
C LYS A 64 12.18 0.28 -9.66
N THR A 65 12.51 1.07 -8.65
CA THR A 65 12.45 0.72 -7.21
C THR A 65 11.45 1.59 -6.46
N GLU A 66 10.69 2.42 -7.18
CA GLU A 66 9.66 3.28 -6.63
C GLU A 66 8.58 3.59 -7.67
N GLY A 67 7.41 4.00 -7.17
CA GLY A 67 6.32 4.46 -8.00
C GLY A 67 5.20 5.09 -7.17
N ARG A 68 4.12 5.45 -7.86
CA ARG A 68 3.00 6.16 -7.26
C ARG A 68 1.71 5.36 -7.44
N LEU A 69 1.04 5.08 -6.33
CA LEU A 69 -0.29 4.46 -6.30
C LEU A 69 -1.34 5.50 -5.93
N THR A 70 -2.60 5.17 -6.22
CA THR A 70 -3.76 5.95 -5.77
C THR A 70 -4.49 5.15 -4.71
N ALA A 71 -4.77 5.78 -3.57
CA ALA A 71 -5.52 5.19 -2.50
C ALA A 71 -6.95 4.84 -2.97
N PRO A 72 -7.48 3.67 -2.58
CA PRO A 72 -8.88 3.31 -2.80
C PRO A 72 -9.86 4.36 -2.27
N ALA A 73 -11.08 4.34 -2.80
CA ALA A 73 -12.15 5.24 -2.37
C ALA A 73 -12.76 4.84 -1.02
N GLU A 74 -12.59 3.57 -0.61
CA GLU A 74 -13.12 3.04 0.64
C GLU A 74 -12.07 3.09 1.75
N THR A 75 -12.47 3.58 2.91
CA THR A 75 -11.64 3.60 4.11
C THR A 75 -11.45 2.20 4.69
N GLY A 76 -10.33 1.96 5.35
CA GLY A 76 -10.09 0.70 6.06
C GLY A 76 -8.61 0.31 6.08
N LEU A 77 -8.35 -0.93 6.51
CA LEU A 77 -7.02 -1.51 6.50
C LEU A 77 -6.74 -2.17 5.15
N TYR A 78 -5.58 -1.87 4.59
CA TYR A 78 -5.10 -2.34 3.30
C TYR A 78 -3.68 -2.89 3.44
N GLU A 79 -3.27 -3.58 2.40
CA GLU A 79 -1.92 -4.12 2.22
C GLU A 79 -1.35 -3.64 0.89
N LEU A 80 -0.13 -3.10 0.94
CA LEU A 80 0.74 -2.99 -0.22
C LEU A 80 1.36 -4.36 -0.48
N ARG A 81 1.39 -4.80 -1.73
CA ARG A 81 1.95 -6.09 -2.12
C ARG A 81 2.88 -5.94 -3.32
N TYR A 82 4.08 -6.50 -3.22
CA TYR A 82 4.93 -6.79 -4.38
C TYR A 82 4.57 -8.19 -4.90
N VAL A 83 4.12 -8.28 -6.15
CA VAL A 83 3.59 -9.51 -6.72
C VAL A 83 4.32 -9.88 -8.00
N LEU A 84 4.78 -11.13 -8.07
CA LEU A 84 5.34 -11.69 -9.30
C LEU A 84 4.26 -11.80 -10.36
N ASN A 85 4.56 -11.35 -11.58
CA ASN A 85 3.62 -11.53 -12.68
C ASN A 85 3.41 -13.01 -13.02
N GLU A 86 4.48 -13.81 -12.93
CA GLU A 86 4.39 -15.25 -13.06
C GLU A 86 3.84 -15.87 -11.78
N GLY A 87 2.79 -16.68 -11.89
CA GLY A 87 2.17 -17.35 -10.73
C GLY A 87 1.39 -16.45 -9.77
N ARG A 88 1.47 -15.11 -9.89
CA ARG A 88 0.77 -14.13 -9.04
C ARG A 88 1.07 -14.27 -7.54
N ARG A 89 2.28 -14.70 -7.23
CA ARG A 89 2.74 -14.91 -5.85
C ARG A 89 3.16 -13.57 -5.23
N THR A 90 2.76 -13.34 -3.98
CA THR A 90 3.22 -12.17 -3.20
C THR A 90 4.60 -12.46 -2.63
N LEU A 91 5.57 -11.58 -2.90
CA LEU A 91 6.90 -11.69 -2.31
C LEU A 91 7.03 -10.86 -1.04
N ALA A 92 6.44 -9.67 -1.02
CA ALA A 92 6.56 -8.74 0.09
C ALA A 92 5.22 -8.05 0.34
N SER A 93 4.93 -7.73 1.60
CA SER A 93 3.76 -6.93 1.97
C SER A 93 4.09 -5.90 3.05
N ALA A 94 3.32 -4.81 3.05
CA ALA A 94 3.35 -3.79 4.10
C ALA A 94 1.93 -3.29 4.40
N PRO A 95 1.56 -3.10 5.67
CA PRO A 95 0.25 -2.57 6.04
C PRO A 95 0.14 -1.08 5.71
N ILE A 96 -1.06 -0.64 5.37
CA ILE A 96 -1.40 0.77 5.17
C ILE A 96 -2.87 1.01 5.53
N GLU A 97 -3.16 2.11 6.22
CA GLU A 97 -4.52 2.52 6.54
C GLU A 97 -5.02 3.59 5.56
N VAL A 98 -6.20 3.37 4.98
CA VAL A 98 -6.88 4.37 4.16
C VAL A 98 -7.92 5.07 5.03
N VAL A 99 -7.75 6.35 5.27
CA VAL A 99 -8.66 7.20 6.06
C VAL A 99 -9.47 8.11 5.15
N GLY A 100 -10.65 8.49 5.59
CA GLY A 100 -11.46 9.47 4.88
C GLY A 100 -10.76 10.82 4.83
N ALA A 101 -11.04 11.62 3.81
CA ALA A 101 -10.62 13.01 3.83
C ALA A 101 -11.30 13.71 5.01
N GLU A 102 -10.52 14.23 5.94
CA GLU A 102 -11.01 15.11 6.99
C GLU A 102 -11.48 16.40 6.30
N VAL A 103 -12.74 16.46 5.90
CA VAL A 103 -13.36 17.74 5.58
C VAL A 103 -13.55 18.42 6.92
N GLY A 104 -12.56 19.23 7.31
CA GLY A 104 -12.68 20.14 8.44
C GLY A 104 -13.81 21.13 8.16
N ILE A 105 -15.05 20.77 8.50
CA ILE A 105 -16.09 21.74 8.77
C ILE A 105 -15.77 22.28 10.16
N SER A 106 -14.77 23.16 10.23
CA SER A 106 -14.73 24.18 11.26
C SER A 106 -15.81 25.20 10.89
N GLY A 107 -17.07 24.87 11.18
CA GLY A 107 -18.09 25.90 11.27
C GLY A 107 -17.65 26.87 12.37
N PRO A 108 -17.70 28.19 12.18
CA PRO A 108 -17.46 29.08 13.29
C PRO A 108 -18.49 28.77 14.37
N GLU A 109 -18.03 28.33 15.54
CA GLU A 109 -18.77 28.47 16.78
C GLU A 109 -18.95 29.98 17.00
N THR A 110 -20.01 30.53 16.40
CA THR A 110 -20.35 31.93 16.57
C THR A 110 -21.19 32.00 17.85
N VAL A 111 -20.54 32.52 18.89
CA VAL A 111 -21.00 33.16 20.15
C VAL A 111 -22.51 33.24 20.39
#